data_AF-A0A2V9GEK2-F1
#
_entry.id   AF-A0A2V9GEK2-F1
#
_cell.length_a   1.000
_cell.length_b   1.000
_cell.length_c   1.000
_cell.angle_alpha   90.00
_cell.angle_beta   90.00
_cell.angle_gamma   90.00
#
_symmetry.space_group_name_H-M   'P 1'
#
loop_
_entity.id
_entity.type
_entity.pdbx_description
1 polymer ?
#
loop_
_entity_poly.entity_id
_entity_poly.type
_entity_poly.pdbx_seq_one_letter_code
_entity_poly.pdbx_strand_id
1 'polypeptide(L)'
;MVVAQTTELSRLGCFVQTATPYPKGTRVHIEVAEAGTRFVASGAVAYVTVEGMGVVFSLVEPDNQAILENWLSRTPKRPDRYSFTAKAAIKDLSSQIEQVLMTRDLSEGGTR
;
A
#
# COMPACT_ATOMS: atom_id res chain seq x y z
N MET A 1 7.69 4.06 -7.21
CA MET A 1 7.35 2.80 -6.52
C MET A 1 8.42 2.54 -5.48
N VAL A 2 8.02 2.28 -4.24
CA VAL A 2 8.92 1.90 -3.14
C VAL A 2 8.85 0.39 -2.96
N VAL A 3 10.00 -0.28 -2.85
CA VAL A 3 10.08 -1.70 -2.53
C VAL A 3 10.92 -1.84 -1.26
N ALA A 4 10.31 -2.35 -0.20
CA ALA A 4 10.84 -2.26 1.16
C ALA A 4 10.41 -3.46 2.01
N GLN A 5 10.90 -3.54 3.24
CA GLN A 5 10.39 -4.48 4.24
C GLN A 5 9.22 -3.84 4.98
N THR A 6 8.16 -4.62 5.17
CA THR A 6 7.22 -4.38 6.26
C THR A 6 7.78 -5.05 7.51
N THR A 7 7.67 -4.40 8.66
CA THR A 7 8.06 -4.97 9.97
C THR A 7 6.90 -5.16 10.92
N GLU A 8 5.78 -4.49 10.64
CA GLU A 8 4.57 -4.57 11.45
C GLU A 8 3.37 -4.71 10.53
N LEU A 9 2.49 -5.65 10.83
CA LEU A 9 1.24 -5.88 10.09
C LEU A 9 0.07 -5.97 11.07
N SER A 10 -1.08 -5.45 10.67
CA SER A 10 -2.33 -5.56 11.41
C SER A 10 -3.49 -5.66 10.43
N ARG A 11 -4.70 -5.88 10.94
CA ARG A 11 -5.92 -5.84 10.13
C ARG A 11 -6.16 -4.48 9.48
N LEU A 12 -5.63 -3.41 10.06
CA LEU A 12 -5.92 -2.03 9.65
C LEU A 12 -4.78 -1.40 8.85
N GLY A 13 -3.60 -2.01 8.82
CA GLY A 13 -2.44 -1.35 8.23
C GLY A 13 -1.12 -2.05 8.51
N CYS A 14 -0.04 -1.47 8.00
CA CYS A 14 1.31 -1.95 8.20
C CYS A 14 2.33 -0.81 8.31
N PHE A 15 3.52 -1.11 8.85
CA PHE A 15 4.66 -0.20 8.82
C PHE A 15 5.69 -0.65 7.80
N VAL A 16 6.07 0.25 6.90
CA VAL A 16 7.05 0.03 5.83
C VAL A 16 8.34 0.77 6.15
N GLN A 17 9.43 0.02 6.32
CA GLN A 17 10.77 0.56 6.55
C GLN A 17 11.41 1.02 5.23
N THR A 18 11.60 2.33 5.09
CA THR A 18 12.18 2.93 3.87
C THR A 18 12.84 4.27 4.19
N ALA A 19 13.96 4.55 3.53
CA ALA A 19 14.62 5.86 3.60
C ALA A 19 13.90 6.93 2.77
N THR A 20 12.98 6.53 1.90
CA THR A 20 12.22 7.41 1.00
C THR A 20 10.71 7.19 1.17
N PRO A 21 10.13 7.54 2.34
CA PRO A 21 8.71 7.40 2.57
C PRO A 21 7.90 8.33 1.67
N TYR A 22 6.70 7.89 1.29
CA TYR A 22 5.72 8.78 0.68
C TYR A 22 5.17 9.77 1.72
N PRO A 23 4.79 11.00 1.33
CA PRO A 23 4.17 11.96 2.25
C PRO A 23 2.88 11.42 2.89
N LYS A 24 2.58 11.91 4.10
CA LYS A 24 1.29 11.65 4.75
C LYS A 24 0.13 12.06 3.84
N GLY A 25 -0.88 11.20 3.72
CA GLY A 25 -2.05 11.38 2.88
C GLY A 25 -1.90 10.84 1.45
N THR A 26 -0.71 10.44 1.01
CA THR A 26 -0.52 9.79 -0.30
C THR A 26 -1.35 8.51 -0.37
N ARG A 27 -2.22 8.42 -1.39
CA ARG A 27 -2.97 7.20 -1.69
C ARG A 27 -2.05 6.19 -2.32
N VAL A 28 -2.09 4.96 -1.83
CA VAL A 28 -1.17 3.91 -2.24
C VAL A 28 -1.89 2.61 -2.57
N HIS A 29 -1.29 1.86 -3.48
CA HIS A 29 -1.56 0.44 -3.67
C HIS A 29 -0.38 -0.34 -3.08
N ILE A 30 -0.67 -1.27 -2.18
CA ILE A 30 0.34 -2.07 -1.50
C ILE A 30 0.17 -3.55 -1.85
N GLU A 31 1.27 -4.19 -2.22
CA GLU A 31 1.39 -5.64 -2.37
C GLU A 31 2.46 -6.12 -1.40
N VAL A 32 2.10 -7.05 -0.52
CA VAL A 32 3.00 -7.71 0.42
C VAL A 32 3.13 -9.17 0.01
N ALA A 33 4.34 -9.71 -0.02
CA ALA A 33 4.59 -11.09 -0.40
C ALA A 33 5.26 -11.85 0.75
N GLU A 34 4.64 -12.95 1.18
CA GLU A 34 5.15 -13.84 2.24
C GLU A 34 4.91 -15.31 1.87
N ALA A 35 5.95 -16.13 1.96
CA ALA A 35 5.89 -17.60 1.82
C ALA A 35 5.08 -18.10 0.61
N GLY A 36 5.19 -17.43 -0.54
CA GLY A 36 4.49 -17.80 -1.79
C GLY A 36 3.05 -17.30 -1.90
N THR A 37 2.54 -16.64 -0.87
CA THR A 37 1.25 -15.93 -0.88
C THR A 37 1.44 -14.43 -1.04
N ARG A 38 0.44 -13.75 -1.60
CA ARG A 38 0.44 -12.31 -1.82
C ARG A 38 -0.81 -11.69 -1.22
N PHE A 39 -0.60 -10.65 -0.43
CA PHE A 39 -1.65 -9.79 0.10
C PHE A 39 -1.63 -8.46 -0.66
N VAL A 40 -2.79 -8.01 -1.12
CA VAL A 40 -2.97 -6.77 -1.86
C VAL A 40 -4.04 -5.90 -1.19
N ALA A 41 -3.76 -4.61 -1.06
CA ALA A 41 -4.70 -3.64 -0.53
C ALA A 41 -4.53 -2.25 -1.17
N SER A 42 -5.59 -1.45 -1.13
CA SER A 42 -5.48 0.00 -1.32
C SER A 42 -5.51 0.71 0.01
N GLY A 43 -4.80 1.82 0.14
CA GLY A 43 -4.64 2.52 1.41
C GLY A 43 -4.12 3.94 1.27
N ALA A 44 -3.70 4.50 2.39
CA ALA A 44 -3.05 5.80 2.44
C ALA A 44 -1.93 5.84 3.49
N VAL A 45 -0.94 6.70 3.27
CA VAL A 45 0.09 6.96 4.29
C VAL A 45 -0.55 7.72 5.46
N ALA A 46 -0.64 7.06 6.62
CA ALA A 46 -1.22 7.62 7.83
C ALA A 46 -0.22 8.53 8.58
N TYR A 47 1.06 8.16 8.59
CA TYR A 47 2.14 8.92 9.21
C TYR A 47 3.50 8.57 8.61
N VAL A 48 4.48 9.44 8.83
CA VAL A 48 5.88 9.29 8.38
C VAL A 48 6.80 9.48 9.57
N THR A 49 7.88 8.71 9.61
CA THR A 49 8.94 8.77 10.61
C THR A 49 10.29 8.77 9.90
N VAL A 50 11.39 8.92 10.67
CA VAL A 50 12.75 8.77 10.14
C VAL A 50 13.05 7.35 9.64
N GLU A 51 12.32 6.34 10.11
CA GLU A 51 12.54 4.93 9.77
C GLU A 51 11.67 4.45 8.59
N GLY A 52 10.64 5.23 8.23
CA GLY A 52 9.69 4.82 7.19
C GLY A 52 8.30 5.41 7.36
N MET A 53 7.28 4.68 6.90
CA MET A 53 5.90 5.16 6.86
C MET A 53 4.90 4.11 7.35
N GLY A 54 3.87 4.58 8.05
CA GLY A 54 2.69 3.79 8.39
C GLY A 54 1.63 3.91 7.30
N VAL A 55 1.12 2.78 6.82
CA VAL A 55 0.04 2.72 5.83
C VAL A 55 -1.22 2.19 6.50
N VAL A 56 -2.33 2.92 6.37
CA VAL A 56 -3.67 2.42 6.73
C VAL A 56 -4.32 1.81 5.49
N PHE A 57 -4.92 0.63 5.65
CA PHE A 57 -5.68 -0.03 4.60
C PHE A 57 -7.08 0.57 4.51
N SER A 58 -7.45 1.03 3.31
CA SER A 58 -8.77 1.60 3.03
C SER A 58 -9.69 0.61 2.33
N LEU A 59 -9.12 -0.32 1.55
CA LEU A 59 -9.85 -1.37 0.86
C LEU A 59 -9.00 -2.64 0.81
N VAL A 60 -9.58 -3.73 1.32
CA VAL A 60 -9.04 -5.08 1.25
C VAL A 60 -10.14 -5.97 0.68
N GLU A 61 -9.88 -6.61 -0.46
CA GLU A 61 -10.84 -7.54 -1.06
C GLU A 61 -10.98 -8.83 -0.23
N PRO A 62 -12.12 -9.55 -0.27
CA PRO A 62 -12.36 -10.72 0.58
C PRO A 62 -11.27 -11.80 0.51
N ASP A 63 -10.75 -12.09 -0.68
CA ASP A 63 -9.67 -13.08 -0.86
C ASP A 63 -8.37 -12.63 -0.17
N ASN A 64 -8.07 -11.34 -0.23
CA ASN A 64 -6.93 -10.74 0.47
C ASN A 64 -7.16 -10.68 1.98
N GLN A 65 -8.40 -10.51 2.43
CA GLN A 65 -8.73 -10.58 3.86
C GLN A 65 -8.42 -11.97 4.42
N ALA A 66 -8.77 -13.04 3.71
CA ALA A 66 -8.47 -14.40 4.14
C ALA A 66 -6.95 -14.64 4.28
N ILE A 67 -6.15 -14.11 3.35
CA ILE A 67 -4.68 -14.17 3.40
C ILE A 67 -4.15 -13.41 4.62
N LEU A 68 -4.64 -12.19 4.85
CA LEU A 68 -4.24 -11.36 5.99
C LEU A 68 -4.54 -12.03 7.33
N GLU A 69 -5.74 -12.57 7.51
CA GLU A 69 -6.11 -13.27 8.74
C GLU A 69 -5.26 -14.53 8.96
N ASN A 70 -4.99 -15.27 7.88
CA ASN A 70 -4.11 -16.44 7.91
C ASN A 70 -2.68 -16.07 8.35
N TRP A 71 -2.12 -14.97 7.84
CA TRP A 71 -0.81 -14.46 8.28
C TRP A 71 -0.82 -14.03 9.76
N LEU A 72 -1.81 -13.25 10.16
CA LEU A 72 -1.93 -12.75 11.54
C LEU A 72 -2.13 -13.88 12.56
N SER A 73 -2.81 -14.97 12.19
CA SER A 73 -3.01 -16.14 13.05
C SER A 73 -1.72 -16.90 13.39
N ARG A 74 -0.70 -16.83 12.51
CA ARG A 74 0.61 -17.47 12.70
C ARG A 74 1.64 -16.53 13.31
N THR A 75 1.34 -15.24 13.39
CA THR A 75 2.30 -14.25 13.87
C THR A 75 2.19 -14.12 15.39
N PRO A 76 3.30 -14.22 16.16
CA PRO A 76 3.26 -14.08 17.61
C PRO A 76 2.70 -12.71 18.02
N LYS A 77 1.70 -12.71 18.90
CA LYS A 77 1.18 -11.48 19.50
C LYS A 77 2.22 -10.92 20.47
N ARG A 78 2.88 -9.81 20.12
CA ARG A 78 3.43 -8.91 21.14
C ARG A 78 2.31 -7.98 21.61
N PRO A 79 2.36 -7.46 22.85
CA PRO A 79 1.26 -6.73 23.46
C PRO A 79 0.78 -5.49 22.67
N ASP A 80 1.55 -4.99 21.71
CA ASP A 80 1.21 -3.81 20.90
C ASP A 80 1.42 -3.96 19.38
N ARG A 81 2.20 -4.93 18.87
CA ARG A 81 2.58 -5.03 17.44
C ARG A 81 2.76 -6.49 16.98
N TYR A 82 2.20 -6.88 15.83
CA TYR A 82 2.58 -8.16 15.20
C TYR A 82 3.89 -7.95 14.44
N SER A 83 4.98 -8.55 14.94
CA SER A 83 6.27 -8.56 14.23
C SER A 83 6.12 -9.36 12.95
N PHE A 84 6.10 -8.68 11.81
CA PHE A 84 5.82 -9.28 10.51
C PHE A 84 6.86 -8.79 9.52
N THR A 85 7.79 -9.66 9.13
CA THR A 85 8.85 -9.31 8.17
C THR A 85 8.52 -9.88 6.80
N ALA A 86 8.11 -9.01 5.88
CA ALA A 86 7.83 -9.40 4.51
C ALA A 86 8.13 -8.25 3.53
N LYS A 87 8.43 -8.62 2.29
CA LYS A 87 8.68 -7.64 1.23
C LYS A 87 7.36 -6.99 0.82
N ALA A 88 7.31 -5.67 0.81
CA ALA A 88 6.20 -4.87 0.34
C ALA A 88 6.61 -4.02 -0.86
N ALA A 89 5.75 -3.96 -1.88
CA ALA A 89 5.79 -3.02 -2.98
C ALA A 89 4.66 -2.01 -2.81
N ILE A 90 5.00 -0.72 -2.79
CA ILE A 90 4.08 0.39 -2.56
C ILE A 90 4.13 1.31 -3.78
N LYS A 91 2.98 1.48 -4.43
CA LYS A 91 2.81 2.37 -5.58
C LYS A 91 1.97 3.56 -5.16
N ASP A 92 2.46 4.76 -5.44
CA ASP A 92 1.66 5.99 -5.34
C ASP A 92 0.60 6.00 -6.45
N LEU A 93 -0.67 6.08 -6.05
CA LEU A 93 -1.81 6.10 -6.96
C LEU A 93 -2.08 7.50 -7.54
N SER A 94 -1.53 8.56 -6.96
CA SER A 94 -1.59 9.91 -7.55
C SER A 94 -0.83 9.97 -8.89
N SER A 95 0.22 9.17 -9.03
CA SER A 95 0.97 9.05 -10.29
C SER A 95 0.14 8.47 -11.45
N GLN A 96 -0.99 7.79 -11.18
CA GLN A 96 -1.86 7.26 -12.24
C GLN A 96 -2.95 8.25 -12.69
N ILE A 97 -3.31 9.24 -11.86
CA ILE A 97 -4.34 10.23 -12.21
C ILE A 97 -3.78 11.27 -13.20
N GLU A 98 -2.49 11.60 -13.11
CA GLU A 98 -1.84 12.51 -14.08
C GLU A 98 -1.87 11.96 -15.52
N GLN A 99 -1.84 10.63 -15.72
CA GLN A 99 -1.94 10.05 -17.07
C GLN A 99 -3.35 10.05 -17.66
N VAL A 100 -4.41 10.08 -16.83
CA VAL A 100 -5.80 10.08 -17.32
C VAL A 100 -6.28 11.50 -17.64
N LEU A 101 -5.69 12.55 -17.06
CA LEU A 101 -6.06 13.94 -17.37
C LEU A 101 -5.46 14.51 -18.67
N MET A 102 -4.58 13.79 -19.38
CA MET A 102 -4.00 14.24 -20.66
C MET A 102 -4.85 13.93 -21.90
N THR A 103 -6.07 13.42 -21.75
CA THR A 103 -7.04 13.32 -22.87
C THR A 103 -8.11 14.41 -22.73
N ARG A 104 -7.70 15.68 -22.89
CA ARG A 104 -8.64 16.77 -23.19
C ARG A 104 -8.45 17.21 -24.64
N ASP A 105 -9.45 16.83 -25.44
CA ASP A 105 -9.81 17.31 -26.78
C ASP A 105 -8.78 17.21 -27.90
N LEU A 106 -8.84 16.09 -28.62
CA LEU A 106 -8.77 16.12 -30.09
C LEU A 106 -10.20 15.92 -30.62
N SER A 107 -10.93 17.01 -30.87
CA SER A 107 -12.03 16.98 -31.82
C SER A 107 -11.97 18.20 -32.73
N GLU A 108 -11.97 17.90 -34.01
CA GLU A 108 -11.81 18.77 -35.17
C GLU A 108 -12.87 19.87 -35.24
N GLY A 109 -12.42 21.12 -35.34
CA GLY A 109 -13.23 22.24 -35.81
C GLY A 109 -13.12 22.39 -37.32
N GLY A 110 -13.60 21.40 -38.07
CA GLY A 110 -13.91 21.55 -39.49
C GLY A 110 -15.31 22.15 -39.69
N THR A 111 -15.45 22.95 -40.74
CA THR A 111 -16.64 23.71 -41.23
C THR A 111 -16.88 25.06 -40.52
N ARG A 112 -16.95 26.20 -41.21
CA ARG A 112 -17.29 26.52 -42.62
C ARG A 112 -16.32 27.52 -43.24
#